data_AF-A0A432T5U9-F1
#
_entry.id   AF-A0A432T5U9-F1
#
_cell.length_a   1.000
_cell.length_b   1.000
_cell.length_c   1.000
_cell.angle_alpha   90.00
_cell.angle_beta   90.00
_cell.angle_gamma   90.00
#
_symmetry.space_group_name_H-M   'P 1'
#
loop_
_entity.id
_entity.type
_entity.pdbx_description
1 polymer ?
#
loop_
_entity_poly.entity_id
_entity_poly.type
_entity_poly.pdbx_seq_one_letter_code
_entity_poly.pdbx_strand_id
1 'polypeptide(L)'
;LQNDFDEKAANKILAQLIEKFPNLTNSKDTLKYQLLPKYQFMLGMPYYEDMIEVASGNTLLEKIKDNDKVVFVQTLNNGSTLIGVKLSKRTRNFTQRIGRNNAAMLPYPVLIEEGKAKMLDPKYYISFMYPKLTMSEFMTIATVPDAMVKDCEKVFK
;
A
#
# COMPACT_ATOMS: atom_id res chain seq x y z
N LEU A 1 0.54 11.69 9.43
CA LEU A 1 -0.09 11.70 8.09
C LEU A 1 0.83 12.47 7.12
N GLN A 2 0.46 12.66 5.85
CA GLN A 2 1.33 13.28 4.83
C GLN A 2 1.81 14.69 5.22
N ASN A 3 1.00 15.39 6.03
CA ASN A 3 1.34 16.69 6.63
C ASN A 3 2.22 16.60 7.89
N ASP A 4 2.28 15.44 8.55
CA ASP A 4 3.10 15.20 9.75
C ASP A 4 4.44 14.52 9.41
N PHE A 5 4.93 14.71 8.18
CA PHE A 5 6.18 14.08 7.75
C PHE A 5 7.37 14.60 8.57
N ASP A 6 8.00 13.70 9.32
CA ASP A 6 9.25 13.95 10.02
C ASP A 6 10.43 13.37 9.22
N GLU A 7 11.13 14.26 8.51
CA GLU A 7 12.31 13.90 7.71
C GLU A 7 13.42 13.24 8.54
N LYS A 8 13.62 13.71 9.79
CA LYS A 8 14.67 13.19 10.67
C LYS A 8 14.34 11.76 11.09
N ALA A 9 13.09 11.49 11.46
CA ALA A 9 12.62 10.15 11.76
C ALA A 9 12.71 9.23 10.53
N ALA A 10 12.29 9.71 9.36
CA ALA A 10 12.36 8.95 8.11
C ALA A 10 13.80 8.59 7.72
N ASN A 11 14.74 9.53 7.83
CA ASN A 11 16.16 9.31 7.53
C ASN A 11 16.80 8.32 8.51
N LYS A 12 16.37 8.31 9.78
CA LYS A 12 16.82 7.32 10.77
C LYS A 12 16.38 5.90 10.39
N ILE A 13 15.12 5.74 9.96
CA ILE A 13 14.60 4.45 9.49
C ILE A 13 15.34 4.01 8.21
N LEU A 14 15.54 4.93 7.27
CA LEU A 14 16.28 4.66 6.04
C LEU A 14 17.70 4.16 6.32
N ALA A 15 18.42 4.79 7.26
CA ALA A 15 19.76 4.35 7.65
C ALA A 15 19.77 2.91 8.20
N GLN A 16 18.79 2.57 9.05
CA GLN A 16 18.64 1.21 9.56
C GLN A 16 18.34 0.20 8.46
N LEU A 17 17.51 0.55 7.47
CA LEU A 17 17.21 -0.30 6.33
C LEU A 17 18.45 -0.54 5.47
N ILE A 18 19.24 0.50 5.16
CA ILE A 18 20.47 0.37 4.39
C ILE A 18 21.48 -0.52 5.12
N GLU A 19 21.61 -0.38 6.45
CA GLU A 19 22.48 -1.23 7.26
C GLU A 19 22.06 -2.71 7.21
N LYS A 20 20.75 -3.00 7.33
CA LYS A 20 20.23 -4.37 7.29
C LYS A 20 20.20 -4.98 5.89
N PHE A 21 20.13 -4.15 4.85
CA PHE A 21 20.01 -4.58 3.47
C PHE A 21 21.02 -3.85 2.56
N PRO A 22 22.33 -4.09 2.74
CA PRO A 22 23.40 -3.31 2.10
C PRO A 22 23.43 -3.42 0.57
N ASN A 23 22.79 -4.45 0.01
CA ASN A 23 22.77 -4.72 -1.43
C ASN A 23 21.50 -4.18 -2.12
N LEU A 24 20.61 -3.48 -1.40
CA LEU A 24 19.44 -2.86 -2.03
C LEU A 24 19.85 -1.60 -2.80
N THR A 25 19.41 -1.53 -4.05
CA THR A 25 19.54 -0.33 -4.88
C THR A 25 18.24 0.46 -4.85
N ASN A 26 18.36 1.79 -4.86
CA ASN A 26 17.20 2.66 -5.03
C ASN A 26 16.43 2.33 -6.33
N SER A 27 15.11 2.52 -6.29
CA SER A 27 14.31 2.45 -7.51
C SER A 27 14.77 3.50 -8.52
N LYS A 28 14.75 3.14 -9.80
CA LYS A 28 14.98 4.10 -10.91
C LYS A 28 13.82 5.09 -11.05
N ASP A 29 12.70 4.80 -10.40
CA ASP A 29 11.51 5.64 -10.38
C ASP A 29 11.59 6.57 -9.17
N THR A 30 11.88 7.84 -9.43
CA THR A 30 12.13 8.84 -8.39
C THR A 30 11.03 9.89 -8.37
N LEU A 31 10.47 10.16 -7.19
CA LEU A 31 9.63 11.32 -6.91
C LEU A 31 10.43 12.31 -6.08
N LYS A 32 10.35 13.61 -6.40
CA LYS A 32 11.04 14.64 -5.62
C LYS A 32 10.40 14.75 -4.23
N TYR A 33 11.20 14.78 -3.16
CA TYR A 33 10.72 14.87 -1.78
C TYR A 33 9.76 16.05 -1.55
N GLN A 34 10.03 17.21 -2.15
CA GLN A 34 9.18 18.40 -2.05
C GLN A 34 7.75 18.21 -2.61
N LEU A 35 7.55 17.20 -3.46
CA LEU A 35 6.22 16.86 -4.00
C LEU A 35 5.46 15.93 -3.08
N LEU A 36 6.13 15.21 -2.17
CA LEU A 36 5.50 14.23 -1.30
C LEU A 36 4.37 14.82 -0.47
N PRO A 37 4.44 16.01 0.16
CA PRO A 37 3.35 16.51 0.99
C PRO A 37 2.05 16.81 0.22
N LYS A 38 2.15 17.06 -1.09
CA LYS A 38 1.01 17.42 -1.95
C LYS A 38 0.77 16.38 -3.05
N TYR A 39 1.37 15.20 -2.91
CA TYR A 39 1.32 14.20 -3.95
C TYR A 39 -0.11 13.65 -4.08
N GLN A 40 -0.66 13.82 -5.28
CA GLN A 40 -1.80 13.14 -5.85
C GLN A 40 -1.44 12.83 -7.31
N PHE A 41 -1.89 11.70 -7.85
CA PHE A 41 -1.53 11.31 -9.21
C PHE A 41 -2.13 12.24 -10.28
N MET A 42 -3.40 12.59 -10.08
CA MET A 42 -4.12 13.59 -10.86
C MET A 42 -4.93 14.45 -9.91
N LEU A 43 -5.31 15.64 -10.40
CA LEU A 43 -6.27 16.47 -9.69
C LEU A 43 -7.56 15.69 -9.44
N GLY A 44 -7.99 15.64 -8.18
CA GLY A 44 -9.21 14.93 -7.77
C GLY A 44 -9.02 13.44 -7.52
N MET A 45 -7.78 12.94 -7.54
CA MET A 45 -7.46 11.61 -7.04
C MET A 45 -7.12 11.64 -5.54
N PRO A 46 -7.17 10.48 -4.87
CA PRO A 46 -6.94 10.39 -3.43
C PRO A 46 -5.54 10.86 -3.02
N TYR A 47 -5.45 11.46 -1.84
CA TYR A 47 -4.22 11.70 -1.09
C TYR A 47 -3.89 10.50 -0.19
N TYR A 48 -2.76 10.57 0.52
CA TYR A 48 -2.39 9.56 1.50
C TYR A 48 -3.44 9.39 2.60
N GLU A 49 -4.07 10.50 3.00
CA GLU A 49 -5.02 10.57 4.11
C GLU A 49 -6.39 10.00 3.75
N ASP A 50 -6.69 9.88 2.45
CA ASP A 50 -7.92 9.30 1.91
C ASP A 50 -7.87 7.76 1.94
N MET A 51 -7.55 7.18 3.10
CA MET A 51 -7.52 5.74 3.30
C MET A 51 -8.93 5.15 3.25
N ILE A 52 -9.02 3.93 2.72
CA ILE A 52 -10.27 3.18 2.64
C ILE A 52 -10.38 2.24 3.85
N GLU A 53 -11.49 2.32 4.58
CA GLU A 53 -11.87 1.33 5.59
C GLU A 53 -12.45 0.09 4.86
N VAL A 54 -11.81 -1.07 5.01
CA VAL A 54 -12.26 -2.34 4.39
C VAL A 54 -12.98 -3.26 5.36
N ALA A 55 -12.86 -3.02 6.66
CA ALA A 55 -13.62 -3.68 7.70
C ALA A 55 -13.54 -2.89 9.01
N SER A 56 -14.53 -3.09 9.87
CA SER A 56 -14.52 -2.63 11.26
C SER A 56 -15.15 -3.67 12.18
N GLY A 57 -14.74 -3.65 13.45
CA GLY A 57 -15.23 -4.53 14.50
C GLY A 57 -14.14 -5.02 15.44
N ASN A 58 -14.56 -5.74 16.48
CA ASN A 58 -13.67 -6.16 17.57
C ASN A 58 -12.97 -7.51 17.31
N THR A 59 -13.37 -8.25 16.28
CA THR A 59 -12.88 -9.61 15.98
C THR A 59 -12.05 -9.68 14.69
N LEU A 60 -11.54 -8.54 14.19
CA LEU A 60 -10.80 -8.49 12.92
C LEU A 60 -9.58 -9.42 12.90
N LEU A 61 -8.82 -9.49 14.00
CA LEU A 61 -7.65 -10.35 14.11
C LEU A 61 -8.01 -11.85 14.13
N GLU A 62 -9.16 -12.20 14.69
CA GLU A 62 -9.65 -13.59 14.70
C GLU A 62 -10.04 -14.03 13.30
N LYS A 63 -10.70 -13.16 12.53
CA LYS A 63 -11.14 -13.44 11.16
C LYS A 63 -10.00 -13.72 10.18
N ILE A 64 -8.79 -13.24 10.47
CA ILE A 64 -7.63 -13.38 9.57
C ILE A 64 -6.66 -14.50 9.96
N LYS A 65 -6.82 -15.09 11.16
CA LYS A 65 -5.81 -15.96 11.79
C LYS A 65 -5.43 -17.18 10.91
N ASP A 66 -6.38 -17.72 10.17
CA ASP A 66 -6.19 -18.89 9.29
C ASP A 66 -6.57 -18.60 7.82
N ASN A 67 -6.56 -17.31 7.43
CA ASN A 67 -6.94 -16.90 6.09
C ASN A 67 -5.76 -17.08 5.11
N ASP A 68 -5.90 -17.96 4.12
CA ASP A 68 -4.87 -18.27 3.12
C ASP A 68 -4.47 -17.08 2.22
N LYS A 69 -5.27 -16.02 2.23
CA LYS A 69 -4.96 -14.76 1.56
C LYS A 69 -4.09 -13.84 2.39
N VAL A 70 -3.87 -14.10 3.67
CA VAL A 70 -2.99 -13.30 4.53
C VAL A 70 -1.60 -13.92 4.50
N VAL A 71 -0.66 -13.20 3.87
CA VAL A 71 0.71 -13.70 3.62
C VAL A 71 1.64 -13.39 4.78
N PHE A 72 1.38 -12.30 5.49
CA PHE A 72 2.10 -11.94 6.70
C PHE A 72 1.19 -11.17 7.66
N VAL A 73 1.55 -11.21 8.93
CA VAL A 73 0.97 -10.42 10.02
C VAL A 73 2.13 -9.86 10.84
N GLN A 74 2.15 -8.55 11.06
CA GLN A 74 3.18 -7.87 11.85
C GLN A 74 2.51 -6.91 12.83
N THR A 75 2.65 -7.19 14.13
CA THR A 75 2.24 -6.26 15.19
C THR A 75 3.33 -5.20 15.37
N LEU A 76 2.92 -3.94 15.41
CA LEU A 76 3.76 -2.77 15.60
C LEU A 76 3.83 -2.41 17.09
N ASN A 77 4.85 -1.62 17.48
CA ASN A 77 5.07 -1.26 18.88
C ASN A 77 3.92 -0.46 19.50
N ASN A 78 3.11 0.22 18.68
CA ASN A 78 1.92 0.96 19.13
C ASN A 78 0.68 0.06 19.31
N GLY A 79 0.80 -1.26 19.13
CA GLY A 79 -0.30 -2.22 19.24
C GLY A 79 -1.08 -2.47 17.94
N SER A 80 -0.89 -1.62 16.94
CA SER A 80 -1.51 -1.77 15.62
C SER A 80 -0.92 -2.95 14.86
N THR A 81 -1.67 -3.56 13.95
CA THR A 81 -1.24 -4.75 13.20
C THR A 81 -1.29 -4.50 11.70
N LEU A 82 -0.15 -4.69 11.03
CA LEU A 82 -0.04 -4.62 9.58
C LEU A 82 -0.15 -6.03 8.98
N ILE A 83 -1.02 -6.21 7.99
CA ILE A 83 -1.17 -7.48 7.27
C ILE A 83 -0.89 -7.31 5.78
N GLY A 84 -0.38 -8.37 5.16
CA GLY A 84 -0.19 -8.44 3.71
C GLY A 84 -1.26 -9.31 3.04
N VAL A 85 -2.13 -8.70 2.25
CA VAL A 85 -3.20 -9.41 1.53
C VAL A 85 -2.75 -9.85 0.13
N LYS A 86 -2.83 -11.16 -0.11
CA LYS A 86 -2.66 -11.80 -1.42
C LYS A 86 -3.90 -11.53 -2.27
N LEU A 87 -3.76 -10.55 -3.15
CA LEU A 87 -4.76 -10.24 -4.16
C LEU A 87 -5.06 -11.46 -5.05
N SER A 88 -6.30 -11.52 -5.55
CA SER A 88 -6.71 -12.57 -6.46
C SER A 88 -5.86 -12.57 -7.73
N LYS A 89 -5.78 -13.72 -8.41
CA LYS A 89 -4.97 -13.87 -9.64
C LYS A 89 -5.35 -12.83 -10.70
N ARG A 90 -6.64 -12.54 -10.84
CA ARG A 90 -7.14 -11.53 -11.79
C ARG A 90 -6.67 -10.12 -11.41
N THR A 91 -6.80 -9.75 -10.14
CA THR A 91 -6.41 -8.43 -9.66
C THR A 91 -4.91 -8.21 -9.78
N ARG A 92 -4.07 -9.14 -9.28
CA ARG A 92 -2.60 -8.97 -9.24
C ARG A 92 -1.88 -8.94 -10.60
N ASN A 93 -2.54 -9.41 -11.66
CA ASN A 93 -1.98 -9.43 -13.02
C ASN A 93 -1.82 -8.04 -13.64
N PHE A 94 -2.29 -6.97 -13.00
CA PHE A 94 -2.07 -5.59 -13.46
C PHE A 94 -0.59 -5.24 -13.67
N THR A 95 0.30 -5.82 -12.87
CA THR A 95 1.77 -5.68 -13.00
C THR A 95 2.31 -6.18 -14.35
N GLN A 96 1.56 -7.02 -15.06
CA GLN A 96 1.93 -7.43 -16.42
C GLN A 96 1.65 -6.33 -17.46
N ARG A 97 0.75 -5.40 -17.14
CA ARG A 97 0.28 -4.34 -18.05
C ARG A 97 1.06 -3.04 -17.85
N ILE A 98 1.44 -2.73 -16.60
CA ILE A 98 2.16 -1.49 -16.24
C ILE A 98 3.62 -1.73 -15.83
N GLY A 99 4.11 -2.95 -15.98
CA GLY A 99 5.47 -3.34 -15.59
C GLY A 99 5.58 -3.93 -14.19
N ARG A 100 6.63 -4.76 -13.98
CA ARG A 100 6.85 -5.50 -12.72
C ARG A 100 7.92 -4.89 -11.82
N ASN A 101 8.55 -3.80 -12.24
CA ASN A 101 9.68 -3.19 -11.52
C ASN A 101 9.31 -2.78 -10.09
N ASN A 102 8.08 -2.33 -9.87
CA ASN A 102 7.57 -1.93 -8.56
C ASN A 102 6.51 -2.92 -8.03
N ALA A 103 6.50 -4.17 -8.52
CA ALA A 103 5.55 -5.20 -8.06
C ALA A 103 5.76 -5.63 -6.60
N ALA A 104 6.87 -5.21 -5.98
CA ALA A 104 7.13 -5.32 -4.55
C ALA A 104 6.08 -4.60 -3.67
N MET A 105 5.19 -3.79 -4.25
CA MET A 105 3.97 -3.31 -3.60
C MET A 105 2.98 -4.42 -3.20
N LEU A 106 3.23 -5.67 -3.65
CA LEU A 106 2.45 -6.84 -3.28
C LEU A 106 3.24 -7.73 -2.30
N PRO A 107 2.58 -8.36 -1.31
CA PRO A 107 1.13 -8.36 -1.04
C PRO A 107 0.60 -6.99 -0.55
N TYR A 108 -0.70 -6.73 -0.74
CA TYR A 108 -1.28 -5.41 -0.49
C TYR A 108 -1.41 -5.14 1.02
N PRO A 109 -0.84 -4.04 1.55
CA PRO A 109 -0.87 -3.77 2.98
C PRO A 109 -2.23 -3.29 3.47
N VAL A 110 -2.69 -3.84 4.61
CA VAL A 110 -3.85 -3.35 5.36
C VAL A 110 -3.44 -3.17 6.82
N LEU A 111 -3.70 -1.98 7.37
CA LEU A 111 -3.43 -1.63 8.76
C LEU A 111 -4.68 -1.85 9.60
N ILE A 112 -4.55 -2.61 10.68
CA ILE A 112 -5.57 -2.85 11.69
C ILE A 112 -5.21 -2.06 12.94
N GLU A 113 -6.04 -1.09 13.28
CA GLU A 113 -5.83 -0.17 14.40
C GLU A 113 -7.20 0.30 14.89
N GLU A 114 -7.38 0.39 16.21
CA GLU A 114 -8.62 0.92 16.83
C GLU A 114 -9.91 0.23 16.33
N GLY A 115 -9.86 -1.09 16.11
CA GLY A 115 -11.01 -1.88 15.62
C GLY A 115 -11.38 -1.60 14.16
N LYS A 116 -10.49 -0.96 13.38
CA LYS A 116 -10.68 -0.66 11.96
C LYS A 116 -9.53 -1.24 11.14
N ALA A 117 -9.88 -1.88 10.02
CA ALA A 117 -8.93 -2.27 8.99
C ALA A 117 -8.97 -1.22 7.88
N LYS A 118 -7.87 -0.50 7.70
CA LYS A 118 -7.70 0.56 6.71
C LYS A 118 -6.61 0.21 5.71
N MET A 119 -6.77 0.64 4.48
CA MET A 119 -5.78 0.49 3.42
C MET A 119 -5.58 1.81 2.69
N LEU A 120 -4.39 2.06 2.16
CA LEU A 120 -4.22 3.17 1.21
C LEU A 120 -5.15 2.94 0.02
N ASP A 121 -5.77 4.00 -0.49
CA ASP A 121 -6.56 3.88 -1.71
C ASP A 121 -5.67 3.31 -2.83
N PRO A 122 -6.08 2.22 -3.52
CA PRO A 122 -5.29 1.62 -4.58
C PRO A 122 -4.87 2.56 -5.70
N LYS A 123 -5.66 3.61 -6.00
CA LYS A 123 -5.29 4.63 -6.99
C LYS A 123 -4.06 5.37 -6.54
N TYR A 124 -4.04 5.84 -5.29
CA TYR A 124 -2.89 6.50 -4.67
C TYR A 124 -1.69 5.56 -4.55
N TYR A 125 -1.92 4.34 -4.05
CA TYR A 125 -0.82 3.42 -3.77
C TYR A 125 -0.13 2.94 -5.05
N ILE A 126 -0.87 2.61 -6.10
CA ILE A 126 -0.30 2.23 -7.39
C ILE A 126 0.49 3.40 -7.98
N SER A 127 -0.08 4.62 -8.01
CA SER A 127 0.62 5.75 -8.61
C SER A 127 1.86 6.15 -7.82
N PHE A 128 1.81 6.05 -6.49
CA PHE A 128 2.95 6.31 -5.62
C PHE A 128 4.08 5.31 -5.86
N MET A 129 3.74 4.02 -5.97
CA MET A 129 4.71 2.95 -6.23
C MET A 129 5.23 2.95 -7.68
N TYR A 130 4.48 3.53 -8.62
CA TYR A 130 4.87 3.71 -10.02
C TYR A 130 4.85 5.20 -10.39
N PRO A 131 5.78 6.04 -9.90
CA PRO A 131 5.71 7.49 -10.09
C PRO A 131 5.94 7.92 -11.54
N LYS A 132 6.42 7.03 -12.43
CA LYS A 132 6.50 7.25 -13.88
C LYS A 132 5.28 6.75 -14.65
N LEU A 133 4.28 6.20 -13.97
CA LEU A 133 3.07 5.68 -14.59
C LEU A 133 2.35 6.79 -15.35
N THR A 134 2.07 6.56 -16.62
CA THR A 134 1.33 7.51 -17.44
C THR A 134 -0.17 7.30 -17.27
N MET A 135 -0.97 8.31 -17.65
CA MET A 135 -2.43 8.17 -17.66
C MET A 135 -2.91 7.07 -18.60
N SER A 136 -2.30 6.94 -19.77
CA SER A 136 -2.61 5.87 -20.72
C SER A 136 -2.41 4.49 -20.11
N GLU A 137 -1.31 4.28 -19.38
CA GLU A 137 -1.03 3.03 -18.66
C GLU A 137 -2.01 2.81 -17.51
N PHE A 138 -2.31 3.84 -16.71
CA PHE A 138 -3.28 3.75 -15.62
C PHE A 138 -4.68 3.39 -16.14
N MET A 139 -5.10 3.95 -17.27
CA MET A 139 -6.38 3.62 -17.89
C MET A 139 -6.46 2.15 -18.31
N THR A 140 -5.34 1.51 -18.64
CA THR A 140 -5.36 0.06 -18.90
C THR A 140 -5.79 -0.73 -17.66
N ILE A 141 -5.47 -0.26 -16.46
CA ILE A 141 -5.76 -0.93 -15.18
C ILE A 141 -6.88 -0.25 -14.39
N ALA A 142 -7.74 0.55 -15.02
CA ALA A 142 -8.76 1.37 -14.33
C ALA A 142 -9.71 0.57 -13.41
N THR A 143 -9.94 -0.71 -13.69
CA THR A 143 -10.80 -1.60 -12.88
C THR A 143 -10.07 -2.30 -11.73
N VAL A 144 -8.74 -2.23 -11.70
CA VAL A 144 -7.90 -2.91 -10.71
C VAL A 144 -8.06 -2.29 -9.32
N PRO A 145 -8.10 -0.96 -9.14
CA PRO A 145 -8.34 -0.33 -7.84
C PRO A 145 -9.56 -0.90 -7.11
N ASP A 146 -10.74 -0.89 -7.73
CA ASP A 146 -11.96 -1.41 -7.11
C ASP A 146 -11.88 -2.91 -6.80
N ALA A 147 -11.17 -3.67 -7.64
CA ALA A 147 -10.95 -5.09 -7.41
C ALA A 147 -10.01 -5.35 -6.22
N MET A 148 -9.01 -4.48 -5.98
CA MET A 148 -8.14 -4.55 -4.80
C MET A 148 -8.93 -4.31 -3.52
N VAL A 149 -9.79 -3.29 -3.48
CA VAL A 149 -10.66 -3.03 -2.33
C VAL A 149 -11.52 -4.26 -2.01
N LYS A 150 -12.20 -4.81 -3.02
CA LYS A 150 -13.03 -6.02 -2.86
C LYS A 150 -12.25 -7.25 -2.41
N ASP A 151 -11.00 -7.41 -2.85
CA ASP A 151 -10.16 -8.53 -2.42
C ASP A 151 -9.74 -8.37 -0.95
N CYS A 152 -9.45 -7.15 -0.50
CA CYS A 152 -9.15 -6.84 0.90
C CYS A 152 -10.38 -6.98 1.82
N GLU A 153 -11.55 -6.49 1.42
CA GLU A 153 -12.80 -6.67 2.20
C GLU A 153 -13.12 -8.15 2.44
N LYS A 154 -12.89 -9.02 1.45
CA LYS A 154 -13.15 -10.46 1.54
C LYS A 154 -12.27 -11.19 2.55
N VAL A 155 -11.18 -10.58 3.01
CA VAL A 155 -10.31 -11.18 4.03
C VAL A 155 -10.98 -11.13 5.41
N PHE A 156 -11.91 -10.19 5.62
CA PHE A 156 -12.60 -9.95 6.89
C PHE A 156 -14.07 -10.41 6.90
N LYS A 157 -14.46 -11.21 5.91
CA LYS A 157 -15.78 -11.86 5.83
C LYS A 157 -15.64 -13.31 6.25
#